data_AF-A0A7C1UCP0-F1
#
_entry.id   AF-A0A7C1UCP0-F1
#
_cell.length_a   1.000
_cell.length_b   1.000
_cell.length_c   1.000
_cell.angle_alpha   90.00
_cell.angle_beta   90.00
_cell.angle_gamma   90.00
#
_symmetry.space_group_name_H-M   'P 1'
#
loop_
_entity.id
_entity.type
_entity.pdbx_description
1 polymer ?
#
loop_
_entity_poly.entity_id
_entity_poly.type
_entity_poly.pdbx_seq_one_letter_code
_entity_poly.pdbx_strand_id
1 'polypeptide(L)'
;MKNYIIGLVVLIVLAVGVFVLLRSPDADPQPPAEPSSPVEHQPSDIAADLAEPPPGAIVFDMKYRGLSGEKDELRYNSYWGLGQSVVTDTAFISNVRKKTEQIETVQNRYFTGAEWAAVEVKDKEPIAFYFDLDADGKVSDNEKILPTHTEDSTSSRRTEFVTPDFVMNTQDGNQVPFRALLQTAFYGSSSRPQCMWSPSCVLEGKSTIAGEPTKLILYTSGFSGSFTDFGRCSYSLLEDDGRPGQRVSRQTLSSLLNHKGQYYRLNLHGAHEKDSNVRAVLEKYTGATGEVAVNLTGNSNLTVKLSSARLVGAEDTTICFSISGGQSILPAEAYKLRSGYIVYGSETAERCRVSISEGPEFEIEAGKTRNVELGNPTLSVRVIDEKKRYHSDVEEKSVFSDGTTVYLSPKITGKAGELYGRFSQRPDSSRNYKDVEPTIRIVDSNGRQVASATMKYG
;
A
#
# COMPACT_ATOMS: atom_id res chain seq x y z
N MET A 1 -22.95 -36.82 46.43
CA MET A 1 -23.41 -37.74 45.36
C MET A 1 -24.30 -37.07 44.31
N LYS A 2 -25.20 -36.15 44.66
CA LYS A 2 -26.13 -35.49 43.71
C LYS A 2 -25.44 -34.58 42.66
N ASN A 3 -24.32 -33.93 42.99
CA ASN A 3 -23.61 -33.01 42.08
C ASN A 3 -22.72 -33.73 41.05
N TYR A 4 -22.27 -34.96 41.35
CA TYR A 4 -21.50 -35.77 40.39
C TYR A 4 -22.38 -36.37 39.30
N ILE A 5 -23.65 -36.66 39.61
CA ILE A 5 -24.62 -37.18 38.65
C ILE A 5 -25.00 -36.09 37.62
N ILE A 6 -25.14 -34.84 38.05
CA ILE A 6 -25.43 -33.71 37.14
C ILE A 6 -24.25 -33.45 36.19
N GLY A 7 -23.02 -33.47 36.71
CA GLY A 7 -21.82 -33.33 35.88
C GLY A 7 -21.67 -34.44 34.84
N LEU A 8 -21.99 -35.69 35.21
CA LEU A 8 -21.93 -36.84 34.29
C LEU A 8 -23.00 -36.75 33.19
N VAL A 9 -24.22 -36.31 33.53
CA VAL A 9 -25.32 -36.17 32.56
C VAL A 9 -25.02 -35.07 31.54
N VAL A 10 -24.47 -33.94 31.95
CA VAL A 10 -24.09 -32.85 31.03
C VAL A 10 -22.98 -33.30 30.07
N LEU A 11 -22.01 -34.07 30.57
CA LEU A 11 -20.90 -34.57 29.75
C LEU A 11 -21.36 -35.62 28.73
N ILE A 12 -22.32 -36.48 29.09
CA ILE A 12 -22.93 -37.45 28.17
C ILE A 12 -23.76 -36.74 27.09
N VAL A 13 -24.54 -35.71 27.45
CA VAL A 13 -25.34 -34.95 26.48
C VAL A 13 -24.45 -34.20 25.49
N LEU A 14 -23.34 -33.61 25.94
CA LEU A 14 -22.36 -32.98 25.05
C LEU A 14 -21.66 -33.98 24.13
N ALA A 15 -21.28 -35.15 24.65
CA ALA A 15 -20.65 -36.20 23.84
C ALA A 15 -21.61 -36.76 22.77
N VAL A 16 -22.90 -36.95 23.12
CA VAL A 16 -23.92 -37.41 22.17
C VAL A 16 -24.23 -36.32 21.13
N GLY A 17 -24.28 -35.04 21.52
CA GLY A 17 -24.47 -33.92 20.59
C GLY A 17 -23.36 -33.80 19.55
N VAL A 18 -22.10 -33.99 19.96
CA VAL A 18 -20.95 -34.02 19.04
C VAL A 18 -20.98 -35.25 18.13
N PHE A 19 -21.41 -36.41 18.65
CA PHE A 19 -21.51 -37.65 17.86
C PHE A 19 -22.64 -37.61 16.82
N VAL A 20 -23.74 -36.89 17.10
CA VAL A 20 -24.84 -36.67 16.14
C VAL A 20 -24.46 -35.63 15.08
N LEU A 21 -23.68 -34.60 15.43
CA LEU A 21 -23.15 -33.63 14.45
C LEU A 21 -22.07 -34.23 13.53
N LEU A 22 -21.31 -35.21 14.02
CA LEU A 22 -20.31 -35.94 13.23
C LEU A 22 -20.90 -37.09 12.40
N ARG A 23 -22.20 -37.40 12.53
CA ARG A 23 -22.92 -38.37 11.70
C ARG A 23 -24.02 -37.65 10.90
N SER A 24 -23.60 -36.77 9.99
CA SER A 24 -24.45 -36.49 8.82
C SER A 24 -24.43 -37.73 7.90
N PRO A 25 -25.58 -38.15 7.37
CA PRO A 25 -25.66 -39.33 6.50
C PRO A 25 -24.91 -39.08 5.19
N ASP A 26 -24.19 -40.11 4.76
CA ASP A 26 -23.47 -40.21 3.50
C ASP A 26 -24.29 -39.63 2.32
N ALA A 27 -23.73 -38.63 1.65
CA ALA A 27 -24.09 -38.35 0.27
C ALA A 27 -23.41 -39.42 -0.60
N ASP A 28 -24.20 -40.14 -1.40
CA ASP A 28 -23.73 -41.18 -2.31
C ASP A 28 -22.49 -40.74 -3.13
N PRO A 29 -21.49 -41.60 -3.32
CA PRO A 29 -20.37 -41.30 -4.20
C PRO A 29 -20.86 -41.24 -5.66
N GLN A 30 -20.95 -40.02 -6.18
CA GLN A 30 -21.19 -39.76 -7.59
C GLN A 30 -20.05 -40.37 -8.42
N PRO A 31 -20.33 -41.12 -9.50
CA PRO A 31 -19.28 -41.71 -10.33
C PRO A 31 -18.37 -40.61 -10.92
N PRO A 32 -17.07 -40.90 -11.17
CA PRO A 32 -16.16 -39.90 -11.70
C PRO A 32 -16.68 -39.37 -13.02
N ALA A 33 -16.83 -38.05 -13.12
CA ALA A 33 -17.12 -37.39 -14.39
C ALA A 33 -15.99 -37.71 -15.37
N GLU A 34 -16.33 -38.19 -16.56
CA GLU A 34 -15.38 -38.31 -17.67
C GLU A 34 -14.73 -36.94 -17.95
N PRO A 35 -13.43 -36.90 -18.26
CA PRO A 35 -12.75 -35.65 -18.58
C PRO A 35 -13.38 -35.02 -19.82
N SER A 36 -14.10 -33.91 -19.62
CA SER A 36 -14.61 -33.09 -20.70
C SER A 36 -13.42 -32.59 -21.54
N SER A 37 -13.43 -32.94 -22.82
CA SER A 37 -12.50 -32.39 -23.82
C SER A 37 -12.57 -30.86 -23.81
N PRO A 38 -11.47 -30.15 -24.10
CA PRO A 38 -11.43 -28.70 -23.98
C PRO A 38 -12.48 -28.11 -24.92
N VAL A 39 -13.46 -27.41 -24.33
CA VAL A 39 -14.37 -26.54 -25.07
C VAL A 39 -13.50 -25.42 -25.61
N GLU A 40 -13.30 -25.42 -26.92
CA GLU A 40 -12.75 -24.29 -27.64
C GLU A 40 -13.75 -23.13 -27.47
N HIS A 41 -13.51 -22.28 -26.47
CA HIS A 41 -14.28 -21.07 -26.29
C HIS A 41 -13.98 -20.14 -27.47
N GLN A 42 -14.92 -20.07 -28.41
CA GLN A 42 -15.08 -18.87 -29.22
C GLN A 42 -15.07 -17.66 -28.29
N PRO A 43 -14.37 -16.56 -28.64
CA PRO A 43 -14.34 -15.38 -27.81
C PRO A 43 -15.78 -14.89 -27.65
N SER A 44 -16.32 -15.03 -26.44
CA SER A 44 -17.60 -14.47 -26.11
C SER A 44 -17.45 -12.95 -26.12
N ASP A 45 -18.13 -12.29 -27.06
CA ASP A 45 -18.38 -10.84 -27.09
C ASP A 45 -19.19 -10.44 -25.84
N ILE A 46 -18.59 -10.53 -24.65
CA ILE A 46 -19.11 -9.90 -23.44
C ILE A 46 -18.30 -8.61 -23.28
N ALA A 47 -18.51 -7.68 -24.21
CA ALA A 47 -18.51 -6.29 -23.81
C ALA A 47 -19.66 -6.16 -22.81
N ALA A 48 -19.38 -6.27 -21.51
CA ALA A 48 -20.30 -5.79 -20.50
C ALA A 48 -20.74 -4.39 -20.95
N ASP A 49 -22.05 -4.16 -21.10
CA ASP A 49 -22.62 -2.89 -21.54
C ASP A 49 -22.21 -1.80 -20.54
N LEU A 50 -21.02 -1.22 -20.77
CA LEU A 50 -20.52 -0.10 -19.99
C LEU A 50 -21.44 1.07 -20.32
N ALA A 51 -22.06 1.64 -19.30
CA ALA A 51 -22.97 2.77 -19.43
C ALA A 51 -22.41 3.85 -20.36
N GLU A 52 -23.29 4.43 -21.17
CA GLU A 52 -22.92 5.51 -22.07
C GLU A 52 -22.38 6.69 -21.23
N PRO A 53 -21.18 7.20 -21.56
CA PRO A 53 -20.58 8.28 -20.80
C PRO A 53 -21.42 9.57 -20.93
N PRO A 54 -21.50 10.41 -19.88
CA PRO A 54 -22.19 11.69 -19.97
C PRO A 54 -21.64 12.56 -21.11
N PRO A 55 -22.49 13.40 -21.76
CA PRO A 55 -22.04 14.28 -22.83
C PRO A 55 -20.89 15.19 -22.39
N GLY A 56 -19.81 15.18 -23.16
CA GLY A 56 -18.61 15.99 -22.90
C GLY A 56 -17.65 15.41 -21.85
N ALA A 57 -17.92 14.20 -21.33
CA ALA A 57 -16.97 13.49 -20.50
C ALA A 57 -15.76 12.97 -21.31
N ILE A 58 -14.61 12.88 -20.67
CA ILE A 58 -13.38 12.36 -21.27
C ILE A 58 -13.28 10.89 -20.90
N VAL A 59 -13.19 10.02 -21.90
CA VAL A 59 -13.24 8.58 -21.72
C VAL A 59 -11.87 7.96 -21.99
N PHE A 60 -11.44 7.10 -21.07
CA PHE A 60 -10.28 6.23 -21.23
C PHE A 60 -10.76 4.79 -21.15
N ASP A 61 -10.78 4.08 -22.28
CA ASP A 61 -10.95 2.63 -22.28
C ASP A 61 -9.63 1.99 -21.87
N MET A 62 -9.64 1.31 -20.73
CA MET A 62 -8.44 0.84 -20.05
C MET A 62 -8.09 -0.57 -20.52
N LYS A 63 -6.83 -0.78 -20.90
CA LYS A 63 -6.32 -2.07 -21.35
C LYS A 63 -5.26 -2.60 -20.39
N TYR A 64 -5.33 -3.90 -20.12
CA TYR A 64 -4.27 -4.59 -19.40
C TYR A 64 -2.96 -4.53 -20.19
N ARG A 65 -1.87 -4.27 -19.46
CA ARG A 65 -0.52 -4.31 -19.99
C ARG A 65 0.42 -4.92 -18.97
N GLY A 66 0.95 -6.10 -19.29
CA GLY A 66 2.12 -6.65 -18.61
C GLY A 66 3.37 -5.85 -18.98
N LEU A 67 4.14 -5.46 -17.97
CA LEU A 67 5.43 -4.80 -18.09
C LEU A 67 6.51 -5.89 -18.09
N SER A 68 7.28 -5.98 -19.17
CA SER A 68 8.38 -6.94 -19.34
C SER A 68 9.61 -6.56 -18.53
N GLY A 69 9.76 -5.30 -18.12
CA GLY A 69 10.95 -4.83 -17.38
C GLY A 69 12.11 -4.43 -18.28
N GLU A 70 11.91 -4.36 -19.59
CA GLU A 70 12.88 -3.82 -20.54
C GLU A 70 13.28 -2.37 -20.18
N LYS A 71 14.50 -1.99 -20.57
CA LYS A 71 15.15 -0.74 -20.11
C LYS A 71 14.34 0.52 -20.42
N ASP A 72 13.71 0.56 -21.59
CA ASP A 72 12.97 1.74 -22.08
C ASP A 72 11.46 1.64 -21.81
N GLU A 73 11.02 0.59 -21.11
CA GLU A 73 9.64 0.41 -20.72
C GLU A 73 9.28 1.20 -19.45
N LEU A 74 7.99 1.49 -19.28
CA LEU A 74 7.43 1.84 -17.98
C LEU A 74 7.81 0.77 -16.95
N ARG A 75 8.42 1.19 -15.84
CA ARG A 75 8.73 0.30 -14.71
C ARG A 75 7.77 0.51 -13.54
N TYR A 76 7.36 -0.60 -12.89
CA TYR A 76 6.49 -0.54 -11.73
C TYR A 76 7.17 0.07 -10.49
N ASN A 77 8.44 -0.23 -10.21
CA ASN A 77 9.25 0.45 -9.18
C ASN A 77 8.60 0.58 -7.78
N SER A 78 7.85 -0.43 -7.34
CA SER A 78 7.30 -0.50 -5.99
C SER A 78 7.53 -1.90 -5.46
N TYR A 79 8.20 -2.02 -4.32
CA TYR A 79 8.80 -3.28 -3.88
C TYR A 79 8.34 -3.62 -2.46
N TRP A 80 7.95 -4.87 -2.25
CA TRP A 80 7.52 -5.41 -0.96
C TRP A 80 8.39 -6.60 -0.56
N GLY A 81 8.95 -6.54 0.65
CA GLY A 81 9.52 -7.71 1.31
C GLY A 81 8.42 -8.46 2.06
N LEU A 82 8.03 -9.65 1.59
CA LEU A 82 6.89 -10.41 2.14
C LEU A 82 7.29 -11.52 3.12
N GLY A 83 8.47 -11.41 3.73
CA GLY A 83 9.00 -12.39 4.68
C GLY A 83 10.40 -12.86 4.31
N GLN A 84 11.02 -13.62 5.20
CA GLN A 84 12.33 -14.22 4.95
C GLN A 84 12.20 -15.54 4.19
N SER A 85 13.23 -15.91 3.44
CA SER A 85 13.35 -17.24 2.84
C SER A 85 13.35 -18.30 3.96
N VAL A 86 12.29 -19.11 4.03
CA VAL A 86 12.13 -20.21 5.00
C VAL A 86 12.12 -21.52 4.22
N VAL A 87 12.94 -22.48 4.65
CA VAL A 87 12.92 -23.84 4.08
C VAL A 87 11.50 -24.40 4.18
N THR A 88 10.91 -24.69 3.03
CA THR A 88 9.59 -25.29 2.87
C THR A 88 9.66 -26.40 1.84
N ASP A 89 8.72 -27.33 1.89
CA ASP A 89 8.64 -28.49 1.00
C ASP A 89 7.21 -28.66 0.47
N THR A 90 6.63 -27.59 -0.08
CA THR A 90 5.40 -27.70 -0.87
C THR A 90 5.61 -28.62 -2.08
N ALA A 91 4.51 -29.07 -2.71
CA ALA A 91 4.61 -29.92 -3.90
C ALA A 91 5.46 -29.27 -5.01
N PHE A 92 5.21 -27.98 -5.29
CA PHE A 92 5.98 -27.19 -6.25
C PHE A 92 7.48 -27.17 -5.92
N ILE A 93 7.84 -26.75 -4.70
CA ILE A 93 9.23 -26.65 -4.26
C ILE A 93 9.93 -28.01 -4.26
N SER A 94 9.24 -29.07 -3.83
CA SER A 94 9.74 -30.45 -3.90
C SER A 94 10.05 -30.86 -5.34
N ASN A 95 9.24 -30.42 -6.30
CA ASN A 95 9.49 -30.70 -7.72
C ASN A 95 10.63 -29.84 -8.30
N VAL A 96 10.80 -28.59 -7.86
CA VAL A 96 11.96 -27.76 -8.23
C VAL A 96 13.26 -28.39 -7.72
N ARG A 97 13.29 -28.90 -6.48
CA ARG A 97 14.46 -29.57 -5.88
C ARG A 97 14.93 -30.80 -6.67
N LYS A 98 14.03 -31.47 -7.39
CA LYS A 98 14.38 -32.59 -8.28
C LYS A 98 15.15 -32.12 -9.53
N LYS A 99 15.02 -30.85 -9.90
CA LYS A 99 15.74 -30.24 -11.04
C LYS A 99 17.04 -29.54 -10.60
N THR A 100 17.05 -28.93 -9.41
CA THR A 100 18.21 -28.19 -8.90
C THR A 100 18.20 -28.12 -7.36
N GLU A 101 19.36 -28.34 -6.72
CA GLU A 101 19.46 -28.35 -5.25
C GLU A 101 19.79 -26.98 -4.65
N GLN A 102 20.35 -26.06 -5.43
CA GLN A 102 20.82 -24.75 -4.96
C GLN A 102 19.73 -23.69 -5.08
N ILE A 103 18.66 -23.85 -4.30
CA ILE A 103 17.53 -22.94 -4.31
C ILE A 103 17.37 -22.16 -3.02
N GLU A 104 16.88 -20.94 -3.16
CA GLU A 104 16.35 -20.11 -2.09
C GLU A 104 14.85 -19.98 -2.28
N THR A 105 14.09 -20.30 -1.24
CA THR A 105 12.63 -20.27 -1.29
C THR A 105 12.14 -18.86 -0.98
N VAL A 106 11.10 -18.42 -1.68
CA VAL A 106 10.54 -17.09 -1.48
C VAL A 106 9.02 -17.19 -1.45
N GLN A 107 8.42 -16.44 -0.54
CA GLN A 107 6.98 -16.44 -0.35
C GLN A 107 6.35 -15.15 -0.88
N ASN A 108 5.18 -15.28 -1.48
CA ASN A 108 4.20 -14.22 -1.64
C ASN A 108 2.81 -14.74 -1.27
N ARG A 109 2.36 -14.43 -0.05
CA ARG A 109 1.07 -14.87 0.50
C ARG A 109 -0.18 -14.38 -0.25
N TYR A 110 -0.03 -13.48 -1.22
CA TYR A 110 -1.14 -12.93 -2.00
C TYR A 110 -1.44 -13.75 -3.26
N PHE A 111 -0.56 -14.69 -3.64
CA PHE A 111 -0.79 -15.60 -4.76
C PHE A 111 -1.41 -16.90 -4.25
N THR A 112 -2.72 -16.89 -4.03
CA THR A 112 -3.42 -18.04 -3.45
C THR A 112 -3.25 -19.30 -4.30
N GLY A 113 -2.73 -20.37 -3.68
CA GLY A 113 -2.38 -21.64 -4.34
C GLY A 113 -0.94 -21.69 -4.91
N ALA A 114 -0.31 -20.54 -5.12
CA ALA A 114 1.04 -20.38 -5.67
C ALA A 114 1.92 -19.52 -4.74
N GLU A 115 1.75 -19.65 -3.42
CA GLU A 115 2.36 -18.74 -2.46
C GLU A 115 3.88 -18.90 -2.38
N TRP A 116 4.41 -20.04 -2.82
CA TRP A 116 5.81 -20.42 -2.68
C TRP A 116 6.48 -20.57 -4.04
N ALA A 117 7.63 -19.91 -4.16
CA ALA A 117 8.45 -19.91 -5.35
C ALA A 117 9.92 -20.15 -4.98
N ALA A 118 10.78 -20.37 -5.97
CA ALA A 118 12.20 -20.65 -5.74
C ALA A 118 13.10 -19.83 -6.65
N VAL A 119 14.21 -19.36 -6.11
CA VAL A 119 15.30 -18.74 -6.87
C VAL A 119 16.45 -19.73 -6.89
N GLU A 120 16.85 -20.18 -8.06
CA GLU A 120 18.08 -20.94 -8.24
C GLU A 120 19.27 -19.99 -8.20
N VAL A 121 20.20 -20.28 -7.31
CA VAL A 121 21.38 -19.48 -7.01
C VAL A 121 22.61 -20.32 -7.22
N LYS A 122 23.55 -19.83 -8.02
CA LYS A 122 24.87 -20.46 -8.21
C LYS A 122 25.95 -19.43 -7.96
N ASP A 123 26.91 -19.73 -7.09
CA ASP A 123 28.06 -18.85 -6.80
C ASP A 123 27.66 -17.40 -6.40
N LYS A 124 26.57 -17.27 -5.62
CA LYS A 124 25.91 -15.99 -5.27
C LYS A 124 25.34 -15.20 -6.44
N GLU A 125 25.05 -15.88 -7.55
CA GLU A 125 24.35 -15.31 -8.69
C GLU A 125 22.97 -15.97 -8.84
N PRO A 126 21.87 -15.19 -8.82
CA PRO A 126 20.55 -15.68 -9.19
C PRO A 126 20.51 -15.98 -10.69
N ILE A 127 20.25 -17.24 -11.06
CA ILE A 127 20.29 -17.67 -12.47
C ILE A 127 18.92 -18.08 -13.04
N ALA A 128 17.96 -18.41 -12.18
CA ALA A 128 16.59 -18.70 -12.59
C ALA A 128 15.63 -18.47 -11.43
N PHE A 129 14.38 -18.16 -11.78
CA PHE A 129 13.26 -18.03 -10.87
C PHE A 129 12.19 -19.05 -11.27
N TYR A 130 11.75 -19.86 -10.34
CA TYR A 130 10.72 -20.88 -10.50
C TYR A 130 9.45 -20.42 -9.82
N PHE A 131 8.38 -20.27 -10.58
CA PHE A 131 7.08 -19.80 -10.09
C PHE A 131 5.95 -20.67 -10.65
N ASP A 132 5.07 -21.14 -9.76
CA ASP A 132 3.91 -21.96 -10.09
C ASP A 132 2.83 -21.06 -10.73
N LEU A 133 2.80 -21.00 -12.07
CA LEU A 133 2.00 -20.03 -12.81
C LEU A 133 0.51 -20.38 -12.79
N ASP A 134 0.17 -21.66 -12.68
CA ASP A 134 -1.20 -22.18 -12.69
C ASP A 134 -1.64 -22.79 -11.35
N ALA A 135 -0.77 -22.75 -10.33
CA ALA A 135 -1.01 -23.26 -8.98
C ALA A 135 -1.28 -24.78 -8.94
N ASP A 136 -0.68 -25.55 -9.85
CA ASP A 136 -0.89 -27.00 -9.95
C ASP A 136 0.14 -27.84 -9.14
N GLY A 137 1.16 -27.19 -8.57
CA GLY A 137 2.20 -27.81 -7.77
C GLY A 137 3.27 -28.56 -8.57
N LYS A 138 3.28 -28.49 -9.91
CA LYS A 138 4.26 -29.12 -10.80
C LYS A 138 5.25 -28.08 -11.32
N VAL A 139 6.23 -28.50 -12.13
CA VAL A 139 7.23 -27.58 -12.71
C VAL A 139 7.33 -27.80 -14.22
N SER A 140 6.63 -26.94 -14.94
CA SER A 140 6.62 -26.84 -16.40
C SER A 140 7.80 -25.99 -16.90
N ASP A 141 8.06 -26.03 -18.22
CA ASP A 141 9.22 -25.32 -18.79
C ASP A 141 9.06 -23.79 -18.77
N ASN A 142 7.83 -23.29 -18.94
CA ASN A 142 7.48 -21.86 -18.86
C ASN A 142 7.55 -21.29 -17.43
N GLU A 143 7.67 -22.14 -16.43
CA GLU A 143 7.77 -21.76 -15.02
C GLU A 143 9.21 -21.56 -14.57
N LYS A 144 10.19 -21.92 -15.41
CA LYS A 144 11.59 -21.53 -15.25
C LYS A 144 11.83 -20.19 -15.95
N ILE A 145 11.78 -19.12 -15.18
CA ILE A 145 11.95 -17.74 -15.63
C ILE A 145 13.42 -17.34 -15.54
N LEU A 146 13.97 -16.85 -16.65
CA LEU A 146 15.35 -16.37 -16.72
C LEU A 146 15.46 -14.89 -16.32
N PRO A 147 16.65 -14.42 -15.90
CA PRO A 147 16.88 -13.01 -15.61
C PRO A 147 16.51 -12.12 -16.78
N THR A 148 15.71 -11.09 -16.52
CA THR A 148 15.32 -10.09 -17.53
C THR A 148 16.24 -8.88 -17.50
N HIS A 149 16.72 -8.52 -16.32
CA HIS A 149 17.64 -7.41 -16.13
C HIS A 149 18.61 -7.71 -14.98
N THR A 150 19.87 -7.35 -15.18
CA THR A 150 20.88 -7.37 -14.12
C THR A 150 21.56 -6.02 -14.05
N GLU A 151 21.50 -5.39 -12.88
CA GLU A 151 22.11 -4.10 -12.61
C GLU A 151 23.23 -4.27 -11.58
N ASP A 152 24.44 -3.92 -11.97
CA ASP A 152 25.58 -3.86 -11.07
C ASP A 152 25.63 -2.47 -10.41
N SER A 153 25.42 -2.44 -9.09
CA SER A 153 25.68 -1.24 -8.28
C SER A 153 26.96 -1.42 -7.47
N THR A 154 27.53 -0.31 -6.99
CA THR A 154 28.78 -0.31 -6.20
C THR A 154 28.73 -1.15 -4.92
N SER A 155 27.53 -1.50 -4.43
CA SER A 155 27.33 -2.22 -3.16
C SER A 155 26.50 -3.50 -3.26
N SER A 156 25.89 -3.79 -4.42
CA SER A 156 25.08 -4.98 -4.65
C SER A 156 24.83 -5.23 -6.14
N ARG A 157 24.78 -6.49 -6.56
CA ARG A 157 24.25 -6.90 -7.87
C ARG A 157 22.78 -7.22 -7.73
N ARG A 158 21.93 -6.54 -8.49
CA ARG A 158 20.47 -6.75 -8.49
C ARG A 158 20.08 -7.50 -9.74
N THR A 159 19.35 -8.59 -9.57
CA THR A 159 18.83 -9.42 -10.67
C THR A 159 17.31 -9.42 -10.60
N GLU A 160 16.67 -9.05 -11.70
CA GLU A 160 15.22 -8.97 -11.85
C GLU A 160 14.72 -10.12 -12.73
N PHE A 161 13.67 -10.79 -12.26
CA PHE A 161 12.94 -11.82 -12.99
C PHE A 161 11.51 -11.33 -13.17
N VAL A 162 10.98 -11.42 -14.39
CA VAL A 162 9.61 -11.03 -14.70
C VAL A 162 8.85 -12.25 -15.18
N THR A 163 7.72 -12.55 -14.54
CA THR A 163 6.87 -13.67 -14.94
C THR A 163 6.28 -13.40 -16.34
N PRO A 164 5.88 -14.42 -17.09
CA PRO A 164 4.85 -14.25 -18.11
C PRO A 164 3.53 -13.78 -17.46
N ASP A 165 2.55 -13.42 -18.28
CA ASP A 165 1.19 -13.20 -17.76
C ASP A 165 0.62 -14.52 -17.24
N PHE A 166 -0.03 -14.48 -16.08
CA PHE A 166 -0.73 -15.59 -15.47
C PHE A 166 -2.07 -15.11 -14.92
N VAL A 167 -2.95 -16.05 -14.57
CA VAL A 167 -4.22 -15.74 -13.89
C VAL A 167 -3.98 -15.83 -12.40
N MET A 168 -4.01 -14.69 -11.71
CA MET A 168 -3.90 -14.64 -10.26
C MET A 168 -5.26 -14.89 -9.64
N ASN A 169 -5.33 -15.87 -8.73
CA ASN A 169 -6.45 -16.02 -7.80
C ASN A 169 -6.22 -15.05 -6.62
N THR A 170 -7.08 -14.04 -6.49
CA THR A 170 -7.00 -13.06 -5.41
C THR A 170 -7.52 -13.67 -4.10
N GLN A 171 -7.18 -13.04 -2.97
CA GLN A 171 -7.66 -13.48 -1.65
C GLN A 171 -9.19 -13.39 -1.51
N ASP A 172 -9.83 -12.55 -2.33
CA ASP A 172 -11.28 -12.38 -2.38
C ASP A 172 -11.95 -13.37 -3.36
N GLY A 173 -11.18 -14.27 -3.98
CA GLY A 173 -11.67 -15.33 -4.87
C GLY A 173 -11.81 -14.94 -6.33
N ASN A 174 -11.35 -13.75 -6.73
CA ASN A 174 -11.43 -13.30 -8.12
C ASN A 174 -10.26 -13.82 -8.95
N GLN A 175 -10.47 -13.94 -10.26
CA GLN A 175 -9.42 -14.27 -11.23
C GLN A 175 -9.08 -13.06 -12.07
N VAL A 176 -7.82 -12.64 -12.04
CA VAL A 176 -7.36 -11.46 -12.76
C VAL A 176 -6.08 -11.76 -13.55
N PRO A 177 -5.93 -11.23 -14.77
CA PRO A 177 -4.65 -11.31 -15.45
C PRO A 177 -3.62 -10.51 -14.67
N PHE A 178 -2.45 -11.09 -14.46
CA PHE A 178 -1.42 -10.49 -13.64
C PHE A 178 -0.03 -10.82 -14.15
N ARG A 179 0.92 -9.96 -13.78
CA ARG A 179 2.34 -10.17 -13.99
C ARG A 179 3.09 -9.66 -12.78
N ALA A 180 4.09 -10.42 -12.36
CA ALA A 180 4.91 -10.10 -11.20
C ALA A 180 6.38 -9.98 -11.60
N LEU A 181 7.11 -9.19 -10.81
CA LEU A 181 8.54 -9.07 -10.84
C LEU A 181 9.09 -9.50 -9.49
N LEU A 182 10.14 -10.33 -9.52
CA LEU A 182 10.97 -10.63 -8.36
C LEU A 182 12.33 -9.98 -8.55
N GLN A 183 12.70 -9.08 -7.64
CA GLN A 183 14.04 -8.53 -7.56
C GLN A 183 14.83 -9.30 -6.49
N THR A 184 16.04 -9.69 -6.84
CA THR A 184 16.95 -10.43 -5.96
C THR A 184 18.28 -9.68 -5.85
N ALA A 185 18.85 -9.61 -4.64
CA ALA A 185 20.13 -8.95 -4.41
C ALA A 185 20.90 -9.57 -3.24
N PHE A 186 22.22 -9.70 -3.42
CA PHE A 186 23.13 -10.05 -2.34
C PHE A 186 23.71 -8.78 -1.73
N TYR A 187 23.55 -8.63 -0.41
CA TYR A 187 24.08 -7.48 0.34
C TYR A 187 25.19 -7.93 1.29
N GLY A 188 26.32 -7.22 1.26
CA GLY A 188 27.45 -7.47 2.15
C GLY A 188 27.96 -8.90 2.08
N SER A 189 28.19 -9.51 3.25
CA SER A 189 28.69 -10.89 3.38
C SER A 189 27.58 -11.95 3.36
N SER A 190 26.31 -11.58 3.16
CA SER A 190 25.19 -12.53 3.19
C SER A 190 25.42 -13.68 2.21
N SER A 191 25.15 -14.91 2.67
CA SER A 191 25.10 -16.10 1.82
C SER A 191 23.75 -16.28 1.15
N ARG A 192 22.72 -15.54 1.59
CA ARG A 192 21.34 -15.62 1.09
C ARG A 192 20.94 -14.32 0.40
N PRO A 193 20.21 -14.37 -0.73
CA PRO A 193 19.71 -13.18 -1.39
C PRO A 193 18.56 -12.56 -0.60
N GLN A 194 18.47 -11.24 -0.61
CA GLN A 194 17.23 -10.54 -0.31
C GLN A 194 16.33 -10.56 -1.54
N CYS A 195 15.06 -10.85 -1.32
CA CYS A 195 14.06 -10.93 -2.37
C CYS A 195 12.97 -9.88 -2.11
N MET A 196 12.61 -9.12 -3.14
CA MET A 196 11.53 -8.15 -3.08
C MET A 196 10.59 -8.35 -4.27
N TRP A 197 9.30 -8.41 -3.99
CA TRP A 197 8.27 -8.55 -5.01
C TRP A 197 7.77 -7.19 -5.47
N SER A 198 7.44 -7.08 -6.75
CA SER A 198 6.70 -5.96 -7.34
C SER A 198 5.62 -6.51 -8.27
N PRO A 199 4.44 -5.91 -8.38
CA PRO A 199 3.62 -6.05 -9.58
C PRO A 199 4.44 -5.60 -10.78
N SER A 200 4.15 -6.18 -11.94
CA SER A 200 4.73 -5.82 -13.22
C SER A 200 3.64 -5.70 -14.27
N CYS A 201 2.51 -5.09 -13.89
CA CYS A 201 1.36 -4.89 -14.75
C CYS A 201 0.63 -3.58 -14.39
N VAL A 202 -0.09 -3.03 -15.36
CA VAL A 202 -0.92 -1.81 -15.24
C VAL A 202 -2.18 -1.92 -16.09
N LEU A 203 -3.14 -1.04 -15.81
CA LEU A 203 -4.15 -0.67 -16.80
C LEU A 203 -3.78 0.65 -17.46
N GLU A 204 -3.77 0.70 -18.79
CA GLU A 204 -3.44 1.88 -19.57
C GLU A 204 -4.60 2.26 -20.49
N GLY A 205 -5.05 3.51 -20.43
CA GLY A 205 -6.02 4.09 -21.36
C GLY A 205 -5.47 5.38 -21.98
N LYS A 206 -5.91 5.70 -23.19
CA LYS A 206 -5.51 6.91 -23.92
C LYS A 206 -6.73 7.74 -24.26
N SER A 207 -6.61 9.06 -24.13
CA SER A 207 -7.65 10.02 -24.49
C SER A 207 -7.04 11.40 -24.75
N THR A 208 -7.86 12.43 -24.77
CA THR A 208 -7.45 13.82 -24.93
C THR A 208 -8.03 14.67 -23.81
N ILE A 209 -7.20 15.43 -23.11
CA ILE A 209 -7.64 16.41 -22.11
C ILE A 209 -7.30 17.80 -22.60
N ALA A 210 -8.30 18.67 -22.72
CA ALA A 210 -8.14 20.04 -23.21
C ALA A 210 -7.38 20.16 -24.56
N GLY A 211 -7.57 19.18 -25.45
CA GLY A 211 -6.90 19.12 -26.75
C GLY A 211 -5.56 18.37 -26.76
N GLU A 212 -5.00 18.03 -25.60
CA GLU A 212 -3.70 17.38 -25.49
C GLU A 212 -3.81 15.85 -25.33
N PRO A 213 -3.10 15.05 -26.14
CA PRO A 213 -3.00 13.60 -25.96
C PRO A 213 -2.52 13.24 -24.56
N THR A 214 -3.32 12.42 -23.88
CA THR A 214 -3.11 12.07 -22.48
C THR A 214 -3.27 10.57 -22.28
N LYS A 215 -2.36 9.98 -21.50
CA LYS A 215 -2.40 8.59 -21.01
C LYS A 215 -2.83 8.58 -19.55
N LEU A 216 -3.86 7.81 -19.22
CA LEU A 216 -4.18 7.44 -17.84
C LEU A 216 -3.63 6.04 -17.56
N ILE A 217 -2.83 5.92 -16.51
CA ILE A 217 -2.28 4.64 -16.06
C ILE A 217 -2.78 4.37 -14.65
N LEU A 218 -3.40 3.22 -14.42
CA LEU A 218 -3.80 2.73 -13.10
C LEU A 218 -2.84 1.63 -12.64
N TYR A 219 -2.47 1.69 -11.36
CA TYR A 219 -1.55 0.77 -10.71
C TYR A 219 -2.23 0.10 -9.53
N THR A 220 -2.06 -1.22 -9.42
CA THR A 220 -2.60 -2.04 -8.34
C THR A 220 -2.05 -1.68 -6.96
N SER A 221 -2.82 -1.93 -5.91
CA SER A 221 -2.30 -1.82 -4.54
C SER A 221 -1.54 -3.10 -4.16
N GLY A 222 -0.27 -3.17 -4.55
CA GLY A 222 0.52 -4.39 -4.37
C GLY A 222 -0.09 -5.55 -5.16
N PHE A 223 -0.38 -6.66 -4.47
CA PHE A 223 -0.83 -7.92 -5.07
C PHE A 223 -2.32 -8.19 -4.84
N SER A 224 -3.15 -7.15 -4.62
CA SER A 224 -4.60 -7.34 -4.47
C SER A 224 -5.30 -7.73 -5.77
N GLY A 225 -4.72 -7.38 -6.92
CA GLY A 225 -5.34 -7.58 -8.23
C GLY A 225 -6.33 -6.47 -8.62
N SER A 226 -6.68 -5.58 -7.69
CA SER A 226 -7.53 -4.42 -7.98
C SER A 226 -6.71 -3.24 -8.49
N PHE A 227 -7.24 -2.57 -9.52
CA PHE A 227 -6.70 -1.32 -10.07
C PHE A 227 -7.61 -0.11 -9.81
N THR A 228 -8.77 -0.34 -9.20
CA THR A 228 -9.88 0.62 -9.11
C THR A 228 -10.21 1.05 -7.68
N ASP A 229 -9.54 0.48 -6.67
CA ASP A 229 -9.78 0.83 -5.27
C ASP A 229 -9.28 2.24 -4.95
N PHE A 230 -10.20 3.19 -4.79
CA PHE A 230 -9.89 4.54 -4.34
C PHE A 230 -9.17 4.52 -2.97
N GLY A 231 -8.19 5.41 -2.81
CA GLY A 231 -7.39 5.51 -1.58
C GLY A 231 -6.33 4.42 -1.39
N ARG A 232 -6.37 3.33 -2.17
CA ARG A 232 -5.43 2.19 -2.09
C ARG A 232 -4.59 2.02 -3.34
N CYS A 233 -5.23 2.09 -4.51
CA CYS A 233 -4.56 2.05 -5.80
C CYS A 233 -3.88 3.39 -6.09
N SER A 234 -3.09 3.43 -7.16
CA SER A 234 -2.44 4.66 -7.61
C SER A 234 -2.70 4.90 -9.08
N TYR A 235 -2.52 6.14 -9.52
CA TYR A 235 -2.63 6.51 -10.92
C TYR A 235 -1.53 7.48 -11.36
N SER A 236 -1.34 7.55 -12.66
CA SER A 236 -0.58 8.60 -13.33
C SER A 236 -1.39 9.12 -14.50
N LEU A 237 -1.42 10.44 -14.65
CA LEU A 237 -1.99 11.10 -15.81
C LEU A 237 -0.84 11.78 -16.55
N LEU A 238 -0.48 11.22 -17.71
CA LEU A 238 0.71 11.59 -18.47
C LEU A 238 0.33 12.26 -19.77
N GLU A 239 0.83 13.46 -19.97
CA GLU A 239 0.86 14.08 -21.29
C GLU A 239 1.94 13.37 -22.12
N ASP A 240 1.71 13.21 -23.42
CA ASP A 240 2.65 12.51 -24.28
C ASP A 240 3.89 13.37 -24.55
N ASP A 241 4.83 13.39 -23.61
CA ASP A 241 6.09 14.14 -23.71
C ASP A 241 7.22 13.34 -24.39
N GLY A 242 6.92 12.12 -24.86
CA GLY A 242 7.82 11.30 -25.66
C GLY A 242 9.05 10.77 -24.92
N ARG A 243 9.06 10.71 -23.58
CA ARG A 243 10.23 10.26 -22.80
C ARG A 243 10.10 8.83 -22.26
N PRO A 244 10.65 7.81 -22.94
CA PRO A 244 10.74 6.47 -22.38
C PRO A 244 11.68 6.40 -21.16
N GLY A 245 11.42 5.47 -20.24
CA GLY A 245 12.36 5.07 -19.19
C GLY A 245 12.47 5.97 -17.94
N GLN A 246 11.74 7.08 -17.81
CA GLN A 246 11.75 7.86 -16.56
C GLN A 246 10.81 7.30 -15.50
N ARG A 247 11.19 7.47 -14.23
CA ARG A 247 10.31 7.17 -13.08
C ARG A 247 9.06 8.03 -13.17
N VAL A 248 7.96 7.40 -13.54
CA VAL A 248 6.66 8.05 -13.60
C VAL A 248 6.16 8.36 -12.19
N SER A 249 5.84 9.63 -11.94
CA SER A 249 5.21 10.05 -10.68
C SER A 249 3.80 9.48 -10.59
N ARG A 250 3.44 8.95 -9.42
CA ARG A 250 2.13 8.36 -9.15
C ARG A 250 1.47 9.07 -7.99
N GLN A 251 0.17 9.25 -8.09
CA GLN A 251 -0.67 9.76 -7.01
C GLN A 251 -1.59 8.65 -6.54
N THR A 252 -2.08 8.75 -5.31
CA THR A 252 -3.16 7.88 -4.82
C THR A 252 -4.39 8.06 -5.71
N LEU A 253 -5.02 6.96 -6.10
CA LEU A 253 -6.24 6.98 -6.89
C LEU A 253 -7.36 7.64 -6.08
N SER A 254 -8.02 8.62 -6.70
CA SER A 254 -9.03 9.49 -6.10
C SER A 254 -10.19 9.66 -7.06
N SER A 255 -11.42 9.75 -6.56
CA SER A 255 -12.59 10.11 -7.38
C SER A 255 -12.59 11.58 -7.81
N LEU A 256 -11.67 12.38 -7.27
CA LEU A 256 -11.44 13.77 -7.66
C LEU A 256 -9.97 13.95 -8.04
N LEU A 257 -9.73 14.29 -9.30
CA LEU A 257 -8.39 14.49 -9.86
C LEU A 257 -8.15 15.97 -10.12
N ASN A 258 -6.92 16.44 -9.91
CA ASN A 258 -6.49 17.76 -10.39
C ASN A 258 -5.53 17.59 -11.57
N HIS A 259 -5.82 18.27 -12.66
CA HIS A 259 -4.93 18.35 -13.81
C HIS A 259 -4.83 19.81 -14.26
N LYS A 260 -3.62 20.38 -14.14
CA LYS A 260 -3.31 21.78 -14.49
C LYS A 260 -4.29 22.80 -13.86
N GLY A 261 -4.69 22.58 -12.62
CA GLY A 261 -5.61 23.47 -11.89
C GLY A 261 -7.09 23.23 -12.16
N GLN A 262 -7.46 22.44 -13.18
CA GLN A 262 -8.83 21.98 -13.41
C GLN A 262 -9.09 20.69 -12.64
N TYR A 263 -10.23 20.62 -11.96
CA TYR A 263 -10.68 19.41 -11.28
C TYR A 263 -11.58 18.55 -12.19
N TYR A 264 -11.46 17.24 -12.05
CA TYR A 264 -12.29 16.26 -12.73
C TYR A 264 -12.82 15.22 -11.74
N ARG A 265 -14.09 14.87 -11.86
CA ARG A 265 -14.69 13.71 -11.19
C ARG A 265 -14.35 12.46 -12.01
N LEU A 266 -13.72 11.49 -11.36
CA LEU A 266 -13.38 10.21 -11.95
C LEU A 266 -14.42 9.17 -11.53
N ASN A 267 -15.10 8.60 -12.52
CA ASN A 267 -15.92 7.42 -12.38
C ASN A 267 -15.22 6.24 -13.07
N LEU A 268 -15.19 5.08 -12.39
CA LEU A 268 -14.64 3.85 -12.92
C LEU A 268 -15.80 2.87 -13.13
N HIS A 269 -15.92 2.36 -14.35
CA HIS A 269 -16.95 1.41 -14.74
C HIS A 269 -16.31 0.08 -15.15
N GLY A 270 -17.06 -1.00 -14.94
CA GLY A 270 -16.61 -2.35 -15.18
C GLY A 270 -15.71 -2.89 -14.06
N ALA A 271 -15.08 -4.03 -14.32
CA ALA A 271 -14.20 -4.72 -13.39
C ALA A 271 -12.97 -5.24 -14.13
N HIS A 272 -11.87 -5.43 -13.40
CA HIS A 272 -10.66 -6.04 -13.95
C HIS A 272 -10.59 -7.53 -13.59
N GLU A 273 -11.63 -8.26 -13.96
CA GLU A 273 -11.62 -9.72 -13.93
C GLU A 273 -11.18 -10.27 -15.29
N LYS A 274 -10.87 -11.56 -15.33
CA LYS A 274 -10.62 -12.27 -16.59
C LYS A 274 -11.74 -11.97 -17.59
N ASP A 275 -11.37 -11.62 -18.82
CA ASP A 275 -12.29 -11.29 -19.92
C ASP A 275 -13.18 -10.05 -19.71
N SER A 276 -12.88 -9.21 -18.70
CA SER A 276 -13.62 -7.97 -18.42
C SER A 276 -12.85 -6.70 -18.82
N ASN A 277 -13.59 -5.61 -19.04
CA ASN A 277 -13.04 -4.29 -19.38
C ASN A 277 -13.27 -3.28 -18.27
N VAL A 278 -12.32 -2.35 -18.13
CA VAL A 278 -12.45 -1.18 -17.25
C VAL A 278 -12.51 0.08 -18.10
N ARG A 279 -13.40 1.00 -17.77
CA ARG A 279 -13.47 2.34 -18.37
C ARG A 279 -13.37 3.40 -17.29
N ALA A 280 -12.46 4.34 -17.47
CA ALA A 280 -12.37 5.54 -16.67
C ALA A 280 -13.04 6.71 -17.40
N VAL A 281 -13.96 7.39 -16.71
CA VAL A 281 -14.70 8.54 -17.23
C VAL A 281 -14.37 9.74 -16.36
N LEU A 282 -13.81 10.78 -16.97
CA LEU A 282 -13.53 12.05 -16.33
C LEU A 282 -14.57 13.09 -16.72
N GLU A 283 -15.32 13.56 -15.73
CA GLU A 283 -16.26 14.66 -15.88
C GLU A 283 -15.64 15.93 -15.32
N LYS A 284 -15.65 17.01 -16.11
CA LYS A 284 -15.11 18.29 -15.65
C LYS A 284 -15.91 18.78 -14.44
N TYR A 285 -15.24 19.04 -13.33
CA TYR A 285 -15.87 19.67 -12.18
C TYR A 285 -16.16 21.14 -12.51
N THR A 286 -17.44 21.51 -12.48
CA THR A 286 -17.94 22.88 -12.74
C THR A 286 -18.53 23.55 -11.51
N GLY A 287 -18.46 22.89 -10.34
CA GLY A 287 -18.92 23.47 -9.08
C GLY A 287 -18.00 24.60 -8.60
N ALA A 288 -18.39 25.23 -7.49
CA ALA A 288 -17.61 26.29 -6.90
C ALA A 288 -16.29 25.76 -6.30
N THR A 289 -15.32 26.65 -6.17
CA THR A 289 -14.04 26.40 -5.48
C THR A 289 -13.84 27.44 -4.39
N GLY A 290 -12.99 27.12 -3.42
CA GLY A 290 -12.51 28.05 -2.39
C GLY A 290 -11.04 27.80 -2.09
N GLU A 291 -10.46 28.61 -1.22
CA GLU A 291 -9.05 28.52 -0.85
C GLU A 291 -8.89 27.87 0.53
N VAL A 292 -7.83 27.07 0.73
CA VAL A 292 -7.43 26.54 2.04
C VAL A 292 -6.11 27.18 2.49
N ALA A 293 -6.07 27.61 3.76
CA ALA A 293 -4.89 28.07 4.47
C ALA A 293 -4.81 27.41 5.85
N VAL A 294 -3.64 27.43 6.47
CA VAL A 294 -3.44 26.91 7.83
C VAL A 294 -2.96 27.99 8.76
N ASN A 295 -3.59 28.08 9.92
CA ASN A 295 -3.12 28.89 11.03
C ASN A 295 -2.49 27.97 12.08
N LEU A 296 -1.19 28.13 12.31
CA LEU A 296 -0.47 27.46 13.38
C LEU A 296 -0.49 28.33 14.63
N THR A 297 -1.23 27.87 15.63
CA THR A 297 -1.31 28.52 16.93
C THR A 297 -0.18 28.02 17.84
N GLY A 298 0.48 28.92 18.55
CA GLY A 298 1.50 28.59 19.53
C GLY A 298 1.83 29.80 20.41
N ASN A 299 3.06 29.89 20.93
CA ASN A 299 3.51 31.08 21.66
C ASN A 299 3.46 32.35 20.79
N SER A 300 3.60 32.17 19.47
CA SER A 300 3.26 33.18 18.46
C SER A 300 2.43 32.49 17.40
N ASN A 301 1.41 33.19 16.90
CA ASN A 301 0.55 32.67 15.84
C ASN A 301 1.23 32.88 14.49
N LEU A 302 1.24 31.84 13.68
CA LEU A 302 1.83 31.85 12.35
C LEU A 302 0.78 31.42 11.33
N THR A 303 0.45 32.28 10.38
CA THR A 303 -0.33 31.88 9.20
C THR A 303 0.63 31.34 8.15
N VAL A 304 0.42 30.08 7.76
CA VAL A 304 1.32 29.34 6.88
C VAL A 304 0.52 28.57 5.83
N LYS A 305 1.14 28.32 4.68
CA LYS A 305 0.56 27.43 3.67
C LYS A 305 0.90 25.97 4.00
N LEU A 306 -0.05 25.06 3.74
CA LEU A 306 0.26 23.63 3.73
C LEU A 306 1.30 23.37 2.63
N SER A 307 2.48 22.91 3.04
CA SER A 307 3.58 22.64 2.12
C SER A 307 3.32 21.35 1.34
N SER A 308 2.84 20.32 2.04
CA SER A 308 2.23 19.15 1.44
C SER A 308 1.24 18.52 2.42
N ALA A 309 0.09 18.10 1.92
CA ALA A 309 -0.93 17.43 2.72
C ALA A 309 -1.67 16.38 1.91
N ARG A 310 -2.10 15.32 2.57
CA ARG A 310 -3.08 14.36 2.08
C ARG A 310 -4.44 14.76 2.66
N LEU A 311 -5.38 15.02 1.77
CA LEU A 311 -6.75 15.30 2.12
C LEU A 311 -7.62 14.10 1.73
N VAL A 312 -8.65 13.86 2.52
CA VAL A 312 -9.74 12.95 2.16
C VAL A 312 -11.06 13.69 2.23
N GLY A 313 -12.05 13.31 1.42
CA GLY A 313 -13.40 13.84 1.58
C GLY A 313 -13.95 13.45 2.96
N ALA A 314 -14.64 14.38 3.63
CA ALA A 314 -15.22 14.11 4.95
C ALA A 314 -16.39 13.12 4.84
N GLU A 315 -17.24 13.30 3.83
CA GLU A 315 -18.36 12.41 3.52
C GLU A 315 -17.99 11.39 2.45
N ASP A 316 -17.45 11.85 1.31
CA ASP A 316 -16.98 10.99 0.23
C ASP A 316 -15.51 10.59 0.42
N THR A 317 -15.31 9.47 1.09
CA THR A 317 -13.98 8.91 1.37
C THR A 317 -13.23 8.42 0.12
N THR A 318 -13.88 8.37 -1.06
CA THR A 318 -13.22 8.04 -2.33
C THR A 318 -12.35 9.20 -2.85
N ILE A 319 -12.58 10.41 -2.36
CA ILE A 319 -11.72 11.57 -2.59
C ILE A 319 -10.46 11.41 -1.74
N CYS A 320 -9.30 11.25 -2.38
CA CYS A 320 -8.02 10.96 -1.73
C CYS A 320 -6.84 11.55 -2.52
N PHE A 321 -6.57 12.85 -2.39
CA PHE A 321 -5.49 13.49 -3.15
C PHE A 321 -4.50 14.26 -2.25
N SER A 322 -3.31 14.50 -2.82
CA SER A 322 -2.26 15.26 -2.16
C SER A 322 -2.22 16.67 -2.70
N ILE A 323 -2.27 17.67 -1.82
CA ILE A 323 -1.87 19.03 -2.15
C ILE A 323 -0.35 19.14 -2.00
N SER A 324 0.30 19.80 -2.96
CA SER A 324 1.72 20.08 -2.94
C SER A 324 2.02 21.37 -3.71
N GLY A 325 3.19 21.96 -3.48
CA GLY A 325 3.66 23.09 -4.28
C GLY A 325 2.84 24.38 -4.16
N GLY A 326 2.07 24.53 -3.07
CA GLY A 326 1.27 25.74 -2.83
C GLY A 326 -0.11 25.73 -3.49
N GLN A 327 -0.59 24.58 -3.97
CA GLN A 327 -2.00 24.39 -4.34
C GLN A 327 -2.90 24.68 -3.13
N SER A 328 -3.65 25.78 -3.19
CA SER A 328 -4.57 26.21 -2.14
C SER A 328 -6.03 26.24 -2.60
N ILE A 329 -6.31 26.24 -3.91
CA ILE A 329 -7.68 26.27 -4.44
C ILE A 329 -8.21 24.85 -4.62
N LEU A 330 -9.30 24.53 -3.95
CA LEU A 330 -9.96 23.22 -3.93
C LEU A 330 -11.46 23.36 -4.23
N PRO A 331 -12.17 22.31 -4.68
CA PRO A 331 -13.62 22.31 -4.73
C PRO A 331 -14.25 22.69 -3.38
N ALA A 332 -15.37 23.39 -3.42
CA ALA A 332 -16.09 23.85 -2.23
C ALA A 332 -16.87 22.69 -1.59
N GLU A 333 -16.17 21.90 -0.77
CA GLU A 333 -16.67 20.69 -0.12
C GLU A 333 -16.05 20.51 1.27
N ALA A 334 -16.52 19.50 2.01
CA ALA A 334 -15.95 19.11 3.30
C ALA A 334 -14.80 18.11 3.14
N TYR A 335 -13.67 18.40 3.79
CA TYR A 335 -12.47 17.59 3.76
C TYR A 335 -11.95 17.31 5.16
N LYS A 336 -11.14 16.25 5.28
CA LYS A 336 -10.35 15.94 6.46
C LYS A 336 -8.86 15.97 6.12
N LEU A 337 -8.11 16.65 6.98
CA LEU A 337 -6.65 16.65 6.89
C LEU A 337 -6.08 15.32 7.41
N ARG A 338 -5.86 14.36 6.51
CA ARG A 338 -5.40 13.02 6.90
C ARG A 338 -3.96 13.03 7.43
N SER A 339 -3.07 13.67 6.69
CA SER A 339 -1.67 13.86 7.10
C SER A 339 -0.98 14.91 6.25
N GLY A 340 0.21 15.34 6.66
CA GLY A 340 1.00 16.28 5.88
C GLY A 340 2.21 16.77 6.64
N TYR A 341 2.83 17.81 6.11
CA TYR A 341 3.80 18.59 6.85
C TYR A 341 3.67 20.07 6.54
N ILE A 342 4.04 20.86 7.53
CA ILE A 342 4.05 22.31 7.49
C ILE A 342 5.49 22.75 7.60
N VAL A 343 5.92 23.61 6.68
CA VAL A 343 7.21 24.30 6.76
C VAL A 343 6.96 25.73 7.24
N TYR A 344 7.71 26.16 8.25
CA TYR A 344 7.61 27.51 8.82
C TYR A 344 9.02 28.04 9.17
N GLY A 345 9.12 29.34 9.45
CA GLY A 345 10.42 29.99 9.64
C GLY A 345 11.22 30.08 8.33
N SER A 346 10.56 30.18 7.17
CA SER A 346 11.23 30.31 5.87
C SER A 346 12.08 31.58 5.75
N GLU A 347 11.70 32.61 6.50
CA GLU A 347 12.35 33.93 6.60
C GLU A 347 13.57 33.94 7.53
N THR A 348 13.82 32.85 8.27
CA THR A 348 14.96 32.74 9.19
C THR A 348 16.00 31.74 8.65
N ALA A 349 17.21 31.79 9.22
CA ALA A 349 18.29 30.83 8.97
C ALA A 349 17.95 29.38 9.41
N GLU A 350 16.80 29.20 10.05
CA GLU A 350 16.38 27.98 10.71
C GLU A 350 14.98 27.59 10.23
N ARG A 351 14.92 26.98 9.04
CA ARG A 351 13.64 26.51 8.50
C ARG A 351 13.18 25.28 9.27
N CYS A 352 12.01 25.37 9.87
CA CYS A 352 11.41 24.28 10.61
C CYS A 352 10.39 23.54 9.75
N ARG A 353 10.21 22.26 10.04
CA ARG A 353 9.18 21.41 9.46
C ARG A 353 8.55 20.59 10.56
N VAL A 354 7.23 20.52 10.55
CA VAL A 354 6.49 19.66 11.45
C VAL A 354 5.56 18.74 10.66
N SER A 355 5.59 17.45 10.99
CA SER A 355 4.69 16.45 10.40
C SER A 355 3.42 16.34 11.23
N ILE A 356 2.29 16.27 10.57
CA ILE A 356 0.96 16.18 11.17
C ILE A 356 0.19 14.98 10.61
N SER A 357 -0.64 14.36 11.43
CA SER A 357 -1.60 13.33 11.07
C SER A 357 -2.89 13.49 11.86
N GLU A 358 -3.98 12.86 11.38
CA GLU A 358 -5.28 12.90 12.07
C GLU A 358 -5.77 14.32 12.33
N GLY A 359 -5.57 15.21 11.37
CA GLY A 359 -6.02 16.59 11.46
C GLY A 359 -7.55 16.72 11.40
N PRO A 360 -8.05 17.93 11.71
CA PRO A 360 -9.48 18.19 11.78
C PRO A 360 -10.16 18.09 10.41
N GLU A 361 -11.48 17.94 10.49
CA GLU A 361 -12.38 18.19 9.37
C GLU A 361 -12.60 19.70 9.20
N PHE A 362 -12.77 20.13 7.96
CA PHE A 362 -13.03 21.52 7.60
C PHE A 362 -13.84 21.59 6.32
N GLU A 363 -14.65 22.62 6.20
CA GLU A 363 -15.49 22.87 5.04
C GLU A 363 -14.95 24.07 4.25
N ILE A 364 -14.88 23.90 2.92
CA ILE A 364 -14.51 24.97 2.00
C ILE A 364 -15.79 25.54 1.39
N GLU A 365 -15.99 26.84 1.59
CA GLU A 365 -17.09 27.56 1.00
C GLU A 365 -16.68 28.23 -0.33
N ALA A 366 -17.64 28.40 -1.23
CA ALA A 366 -17.46 29.04 -2.52
C ALA A 366 -16.82 30.44 -2.40
N GLY A 367 -15.66 30.63 -3.05
CA GLY A 367 -14.94 31.90 -3.14
C GLY A 367 -14.33 32.40 -1.82
N LYS A 368 -14.36 31.60 -0.74
CA LYS A 368 -13.81 31.99 0.56
C LYS A 368 -12.51 31.27 0.85
N THR A 369 -11.66 31.89 1.67
CA THR A 369 -10.50 31.24 2.27
C THR A 369 -10.90 30.59 3.59
N ARG A 370 -10.80 29.26 3.66
CA ARG A 370 -10.93 28.50 4.89
C ARG A 370 -9.58 28.42 5.60
N ASN A 371 -9.52 28.99 6.80
CA ASN A 371 -8.38 28.79 7.70
C ASN A 371 -8.61 27.55 8.56
N VAL A 372 -7.72 26.56 8.43
CA VAL A 372 -7.68 25.39 9.29
C VAL A 372 -6.77 25.71 10.47
N GLU A 373 -7.36 25.76 11.67
CA GLU A 373 -6.67 26.07 12.92
C GLU A 373 -6.00 24.81 13.47
N LEU A 374 -4.68 24.81 13.53
CA LEU A 374 -3.84 23.77 14.14
C LEU A 374 -2.95 24.40 15.22
N GLY A 375 -2.28 23.60 16.04
CA GLY A 375 -1.28 24.08 17.00
C GLY A 375 -1.62 23.85 18.45
N ASN A 376 -0.95 24.60 19.33
CA ASN A 376 -0.92 24.38 20.79
C ASN A 376 -0.64 22.92 21.18
N PRO A 377 0.48 22.34 20.70
CA PRO A 377 0.80 20.95 20.96
C PRO A 377 1.01 20.71 22.46
N THR A 378 0.35 19.68 22.99
CA THR A 378 0.57 19.15 24.34
C THR A 378 1.24 17.79 24.22
N LEU A 379 2.38 17.61 24.90
CA LEU A 379 3.06 16.33 25.01
C LEU A 379 2.49 15.52 26.18
N SER A 380 2.02 14.31 25.89
CA SER A 380 1.82 13.26 26.88
C SER A 380 2.80 12.12 26.63
N VAL A 381 3.18 11.41 27.69
CA VAL A 381 4.07 10.25 27.61
C VAL A 381 3.35 9.08 28.24
N ARG A 382 3.14 8.03 27.45
CA ARG A 382 2.58 6.76 27.93
C ARG A 382 3.70 5.78 28.20
N VAL A 383 3.56 5.01 29.28
CA VAL A 383 4.49 3.92 29.59
C VAL A 383 3.88 2.61 29.13
N ILE A 384 4.58 1.87 28.28
CA ILE A 384 4.12 0.57 27.77
C ILE A 384 5.20 -0.50 27.95
N ASP A 385 4.81 -1.77 27.84
CA ASP A 385 5.76 -2.88 27.79
C ASP A 385 6.60 -2.79 26.51
N GLU A 386 7.92 -2.74 26.63
CA GLU A 386 8.86 -2.66 25.50
C GLU A 386 8.63 -3.75 24.46
N LYS A 387 8.26 -4.96 24.91
CA LYS A 387 7.99 -6.10 24.01
C LYS A 387 6.77 -5.86 23.11
N LYS A 388 5.91 -4.93 23.49
CA LYS A 388 4.67 -4.59 22.76
C LYS A 388 4.76 -3.28 21.98
N ARG A 389 5.93 -2.62 21.92
CA ARG A 389 6.06 -1.28 21.31
C ARG A 389 5.60 -1.17 19.85
N TYR A 390 5.55 -2.29 19.13
CA TYR A 390 5.13 -2.36 17.73
C TYR A 390 3.71 -2.92 17.53
N HIS A 391 2.99 -3.17 18.62
CA HIS A 391 1.58 -3.57 18.55
C HIS A 391 0.70 -2.33 18.41
N SER A 392 -0.26 -2.38 17.49
CA SER A 392 -1.18 -1.27 17.21
C SER A 392 -2.16 -0.97 18.34
N ASP A 393 -2.41 -1.94 19.21
CA ASP A 393 -3.40 -1.95 20.28
C ASP A 393 -2.78 -1.93 21.68
N VAL A 394 -1.52 -1.49 21.81
CA VAL A 394 -0.82 -1.49 23.09
C VAL A 394 -1.42 -0.47 24.07
N GLU A 395 -1.87 -0.97 25.22
CA GLU A 395 -2.39 -0.15 26.32
C GLU A 395 -1.27 0.37 27.24
N GLU A 396 -1.49 1.57 27.76
CA GLU A 396 -0.66 2.17 28.81
C GLU A 396 -0.73 1.35 30.10
N LYS A 397 0.41 1.22 30.78
CA LYS A 397 0.51 0.58 32.09
C LYS A 397 1.22 1.50 33.07
N SER A 398 0.71 1.53 34.30
CA SER A 398 1.31 2.26 35.42
C SER A 398 2.01 1.36 36.44
N VAL A 399 1.82 0.04 36.35
CA VAL A 399 2.41 -0.94 37.27
C VAL A 399 3.20 -1.98 36.46
N PHE A 400 4.46 -2.18 36.84
CA PHE A 400 5.37 -3.13 36.22
C PHE A 400 6.03 -3.97 37.32
N SER A 401 6.32 -5.24 37.01
CA SER A 401 7.17 -6.07 37.86
C SER A 401 8.60 -5.51 37.86
N ASP A 402 9.30 -5.68 38.97
CA ASP A 402 10.70 -5.28 39.08
C ASP A 402 11.57 -5.92 37.97
N GLY A 403 12.53 -5.17 37.46
CA GLY A 403 13.36 -5.55 36.31
C GLY A 403 12.70 -5.49 34.93
N THR A 404 11.43 -5.05 34.82
CA THR A 404 10.77 -4.91 33.51
C THR A 404 11.34 -3.74 32.71
N THR A 405 11.74 -4.00 31.46
CA THR A 405 12.05 -2.93 30.49
C THR A 405 10.76 -2.32 29.97
N VAL A 406 10.65 -1.00 30.08
CA VAL A 406 9.49 -0.23 29.61
C VAL A 406 9.86 0.66 28.44
N TYR A 407 8.89 0.95 27.58
CA TYR A 407 8.99 1.93 26.52
C TYR A 407 8.21 3.19 26.90
N LEU A 408 8.82 4.36 26.66
CA LEU A 408 8.17 5.65 26.82
C LEU A 408 7.71 6.13 25.44
N SER A 409 6.40 6.12 25.22
CA SER A 409 5.77 6.49 23.96
C SER A 409 5.27 7.93 24.02
N PRO A 410 5.94 8.90 23.36
CA PRO A 410 5.41 10.26 23.24
C PRO A 410 4.15 10.28 22.38
N LYS A 411 3.16 11.06 22.80
CA LYS A 411 2.05 11.49 21.97
C LYS A 411 1.92 13.01 22.08
N ILE A 412 2.12 13.70 20.96
CA ILE A 412 2.00 15.16 20.90
C ILE A 412 0.69 15.48 20.18
N THR A 413 -0.26 16.07 20.90
CA THR A 413 -1.61 16.33 20.38
C THR A 413 -1.87 17.83 20.35
N GLY A 414 -2.38 18.35 19.24
CA GLY A 414 -2.80 19.75 19.11
C GLY A 414 -4.21 20.00 19.59
N LYS A 415 -4.58 21.28 19.60
CA LYS A 415 -5.90 21.78 20.02
C LYS A 415 -7.06 21.13 19.25
N ALA A 416 -6.88 20.86 17.96
CA ALA A 416 -7.93 20.30 17.11
C ALA A 416 -7.93 18.77 17.10
N GLY A 417 -7.13 18.14 17.97
CA GLY A 417 -6.97 16.68 18.06
C GLY A 417 -5.93 16.12 17.10
N GLU A 418 -5.30 16.97 16.28
CA GLU A 418 -4.26 16.56 15.35
C GLU A 418 -3.03 16.03 16.08
N LEU A 419 -2.42 14.99 15.50
CA LEU A 419 -1.22 14.37 16.04
C LEU A 419 0.02 14.93 15.36
N TYR A 420 0.99 15.28 16.20
CA TYR A 420 2.30 15.73 15.76
C TYR A 420 3.29 14.59 15.80
N GLY A 421 3.89 14.32 14.65
CA GLY A 421 4.98 13.35 14.50
C GLY A 421 6.33 14.05 14.66
N ARG A 422 7.09 14.11 13.56
CA ARG A 422 8.45 14.63 13.55
C ARG A 422 8.50 16.15 13.49
N PHE A 423 9.26 16.76 14.39
CA PHE A 423 9.77 18.11 14.25
C PHE A 423 11.17 18.02 13.67
N SER A 424 11.43 18.72 12.57
CA SER A 424 12.72 18.74 11.90
C SER A 424 13.16 20.17 11.66
N GLN A 425 14.46 20.42 11.73
CA GLN A 425 15.06 21.70 11.42
C GLN A 425 16.03 21.55 10.24
N ARG A 426 16.05 22.53 9.35
CA ARG A 426 17.03 22.60 8.27
C ARG A 426 17.96 23.79 8.51
N PRO A 427 19.23 23.55 8.84
CA PRO A 427 20.23 24.62 8.91
C PRO A 427 20.57 25.10 7.50
N ASP A 428 20.97 26.36 7.35
CA ASP A 428 21.36 26.95 6.06
C ASP A 428 22.50 26.19 5.35
N SER A 429 23.37 25.53 6.13
CA SER A 429 24.48 24.72 5.61
C SER A 429 24.05 23.38 4.99
N SER A 430 22.77 23.01 5.06
CA SER A 430 22.28 21.74 4.53
C SER A 430 20.98 21.87 3.75
N ARG A 431 20.85 21.06 2.69
CA ARG A 431 19.57 20.87 1.99
C ARG A 431 18.62 19.94 2.73
N ASN A 432 19.10 19.22 3.74
CA ASN A 432 18.36 18.17 4.41
C ASN A 432 17.82 18.64 5.77
N TYR A 433 16.56 18.32 6.04
CA TYR A 433 15.98 18.45 7.38
C TYR A 433 16.57 17.38 8.30
N LYS A 434 16.94 17.79 9.52
CA LYS A 434 17.34 16.89 10.61
C LYS A 434 16.25 16.88 11.67
N ASP A 435 15.86 15.69 12.11
CA ASP A 435 14.86 15.54 13.16
C ASP A 435 15.41 16.06 14.50
N VAL A 436 14.60 16.82 15.21
CA VAL A 436 14.90 17.36 16.54
C VAL A 436 14.31 16.41 17.56
N GLU A 437 15.05 15.39 17.98
CA GLU A 437 14.50 14.37 18.88
C GLU A 437 14.19 14.95 20.28
N PRO A 438 13.01 14.67 20.87
CA PRO A 438 12.67 15.17 22.19
C PRO A 438 13.50 14.50 23.29
N THR A 439 14.00 15.30 24.24
CA THR A 439 14.70 14.79 25.43
C THR A 439 13.72 14.69 26.60
N ILE A 440 13.69 13.54 27.26
CA ILE A 440 12.97 13.36 28.52
C ILE A 440 13.92 13.41 29.69
N ARG A 441 13.43 13.95 30.80
CA ARG A 441 14.09 13.93 32.09
C ARG A 441 13.14 13.38 33.13
N ILE A 442 13.52 12.30 33.80
CA ILE A 442 12.81 11.76 34.95
C ILE A 442 13.49 12.30 36.20
N VAL A 443 12.70 12.83 37.12
CA VAL A 443 13.17 13.39 38.40
C VAL A 443 12.53 12.62 39.56
N ASP A 444 13.24 12.53 40.68
CA ASP A 444 12.70 12.00 41.93
C ASP A 444 11.74 13.00 42.60
N SER A 445 11.19 12.61 43.75
CA SER A 445 10.29 13.46 44.56
C SER A 445 10.95 14.76 45.06
N ASN A 446 12.28 14.86 45.03
CA ASN A 446 13.04 16.04 45.41
C ASN A 446 13.45 16.88 44.18
N GLY A 447 12.98 16.51 42.98
CA GLY A 447 13.32 17.17 41.72
C GLY A 447 14.72 16.84 41.19
N ARG A 448 15.44 15.88 41.81
CA ARG A 448 16.76 15.45 41.33
C ARG A 448 16.59 14.53 40.14
N GLN A 449 17.34 14.78 39.07
CA GLN A 449 17.34 13.91 37.89
C GLN A 449 17.79 12.49 38.24
N VAL A 450 16.93 11.51 37.96
CA VAL A 450 17.22 10.08 38.11
C VAL A 450 17.52 9.41 36.77
N ALA A 451 16.94 9.91 35.68
CA ALA A 451 17.23 9.44 34.33
C ALA A 451 17.03 10.56 33.30
N SER A 452 17.74 10.46 32.17
CA SER A 452 17.53 11.31 31.00
C SER A 452 17.80 10.48 29.75
N ALA A 453 16.99 10.68 28.73
CA ALA A 453 17.14 9.99 27.45
C ALA A 453 16.57 10.84 26.32
N THR A 454 17.12 10.63 25.12
CA THR A 454 16.52 11.12 23.88
C THR A 454 15.48 10.10 23.43
N MET A 455 14.25 10.55 23.19
CA MET A 455 13.19 9.69 22.67
C MET A 455 13.15 9.78 21.16
N LYS A 456 13.00 8.62 20.53
CA LYS A 456 12.63 8.57 19.12
C LYS A 456 11.19 9.05 18.97
N TYR A 457 10.91 9.70 17.85
CA TYR A 457 9.53 9.92 17.43
C TYR A 457 8.78 8.59 17.35
N GLY A 458 7.58 8.57 17.91
CA GLY A 458 6.66 7.42 17.91
C GLY A 458 6.14 7.08 16.52
#